data_AF-A0A8H3SN76-F1
#
_entry.id   AF-A0A8H3SN76-F1
#
_cell.length_a   1.000
_cell.length_b   1.000
_cell.length_c   1.000
_cell.angle_alpha   90.00
_cell.angle_beta   90.00
_cell.angle_gamma   90.00
#
_symmetry.space_group_name_H-M   'P 1'
#
loop_
_entity.id
_entity.type
_entity.pdbx_description
1 polymer ?
#
loop_
_entity_poly.entity_id
_entity_poly.type
_entity_poly.pdbx_seq_one_letter_code
_entity_poly.pdbx_strand_id
1 'polypeptide(L)'
;MSSLPPGWTEERLRTITEDDLRQIPEEQIRQIDLNLIPFDNVRARTIISFAKLFEERRLSRARKGMPPAPPKDIFKIPDDAVVQVVEENGFDDFGFITFRTDYSDDERWDKWDAEYDRRIDLSIERSAGGQKIMDKCFMPRFEDSELHGTTHQQIQQSYYGYIETEGLAPGLDVGLCLVADTAAVESMNSDLPWVYALDMNFDHSSEVEEGEYPGYFRVAVDSVIPELYPILTAMPPAELWSQGDEIWQSVV
;
A
#
# COMPACT_ATOMS: atom_id res chain seq x y z
N MET A 1 1.50 -17.02 -32.51
CA MET A 1 0.29 -17.72 -33.00
C MET A 1 -0.46 -18.17 -31.76
N SER A 2 -1.69 -17.69 -31.57
CA SER A 2 -2.56 -18.15 -30.48
C SER A 2 -2.87 -19.63 -30.69
N SER A 3 -2.72 -20.45 -29.65
CA SER A 3 -3.03 -21.89 -29.72
C SER A 3 -4.00 -22.24 -28.60
N LEU A 4 -5.15 -22.80 -28.97
CA LEU A 4 -6.05 -23.44 -28.03
C LEU A 4 -5.32 -24.63 -27.37
N PRO A 5 -5.51 -24.88 -26.06
CA PRO A 5 -5.03 -26.10 -25.44
C PRO A 5 -5.56 -27.34 -26.19
N PRO A 6 -4.80 -28.45 -26.25
CA PRO A 6 -5.24 -29.65 -26.98
C PRO A 6 -6.61 -30.15 -26.50
N GLY A 7 -7.57 -30.24 -27.42
CA GLY A 7 -8.93 -30.70 -27.12
C GLY A 7 -9.89 -29.62 -26.59
N TRP A 8 -9.49 -28.35 -26.59
CA TRP A 8 -10.33 -27.23 -26.16
C TRP A 8 -10.91 -26.46 -27.33
N THR A 9 -12.17 -26.02 -27.17
CA THR A 9 -12.85 -25.13 -28.12
C THR A 9 -12.85 -23.69 -27.60
N GLU A 10 -13.02 -22.72 -28.49
CA GLU A 10 -13.20 -21.31 -28.08
C GLU A 10 -14.40 -21.13 -27.13
N GLU A 11 -15.49 -21.88 -27.36
CA GLU A 11 -16.66 -21.89 -26.48
C GLU A 11 -16.31 -22.35 -25.06
N ARG A 12 -15.44 -23.36 -24.93
CA ARG A 12 -14.96 -23.82 -23.61
C ARG A 12 -14.08 -22.76 -22.92
N LEU A 13 -13.31 -21.98 -23.68
CA LEU A 13 -12.53 -20.86 -23.12
C LEU A 13 -13.43 -19.74 -22.59
N ARG A 14 -14.63 -19.55 -23.15
CA ARG A 14 -15.56 -18.52 -22.66
C ARG A 14 -16.10 -18.83 -21.27
N THR A 15 -16.23 -20.11 -20.90
CA THR A 15 -16.72 -20.52 -19.58
C THR A 15 -15.61 -21.13 -18.72
N ILE A 16 -14.34 -20.82 -19.03
CA ILE A 16 -13.20 -21.42 -18.33
C ILE A 16 -13.19 -21.04 -16.86
N THR A 17 -12.97 -22.03 -16.00
CA THR A 17 -12.82 -21.84 -14.55
C THR A 17 -11.36 -21.87 -14.12
N GLU A 18 -11.08 -21.58 -12.84
CA GLU A 18 -9.76 -21.80 -12.27
C GLU A 18 -9.38 -23.29 -12.27
N ASP A 19 -10.31 -24.18 -11.90
CA ASP A 19 -10.05 -25.62 -11.85
C ASP A 19 -9.70 -26.18 -13.22
N ASP A 20 -10.38 -25.69 -14.25
CA ASP A 20 -10.09 -25.92 -15.66
C ASP A 20 -8.64 -25.51 -16.02
N LEU A 21 -8.21 -24.32 -15.60
CA LEU A 21 -6.84 -23.84 -15.81
C LEU A 21 -5.82 -24.70 -15.06
N ARG A 22 -6.14 -25.21 -13.86
CA ARG A 22 -5.25 -26.10 -13.08
C ARG A 22 -4.96 -27.42 -13.78
N GLN A 23 -5.81 -27.86 -14.71
CA GLN A 23 -5.59 -29.06 -15.52
C GLN A 23 -4.68 -28.82 -16.74
N ILE A 24 -4.36 -27.55 -17.04
CA ILE A 24 -3.55 -27.17 -18.20
C ILE A 24 -2.11 -26.90 -17.74
N PRO A 25 -1.08 -27.42 -18.42
CA PRO A 25 0.30 -27.04 -18.15
C PRO A 25 0.53 -25.53 -18.31
N GLU A 26 1.32 -24.91 -17.43
CA GLU A 26 1.59 -23.47 -17.45
C GLU A 26 2.11 -22.97 -18.82
N GLU A 27 2.90 -23.78 -19.51
CA GLU A 27 3.40 -23.47 -20.84
C GLU A 27 2.31 -23.30 -21.89
N GLN A 28 1.18 -23.96 -21.71
CA GLN A 28 0.00 -23.85 -22.56
C GLN A 28 -0.91 -22.70 -22.11
N ILE A 29 -1.05 -22.47 -20.79
CA ILE A 29 -1.82 -21.33 -20.23
C ILE A 29 -1.32 -20.00 -20.81
N ARG A 30 0.00 -19.79 -20.84
CA ARG A 30 0.58 -18.55 -21.40
C ARG A 30 0.37 -18.37 -22.91
N GLN A 31 -0.02 -19.42 -23.65
CA GLN A 31 -0.37 -19.31 -25.08
C GLN A 31 -1.83 -18.93 -25.32
N ILE A 32 -2.68 -18.98 -24.29
CA ILE A 32 -4.09 -18.58 -24.40
C ILE A 32 -4.16 -17.09 -24.71
N ASP A 33 -4.98 -16.73 -25.70
CA ASP A 33 -5.27 -15.34 -26.02
C ASP A 33 -6.31 -14.79 -25.03
N LEU A 34 -5.94 -13.73 -24.32
CA LEU A 34 -6.81 -13.06 -23.34
C LEU A 34 -8.09 -12.50 -23.99
N ASN A 35 -8.10 -12.25 -25.30
CA ASN A 35 -9.30 -11.79 -26.01
C ASN A 35 -10.37 -12.88 -26.13
N LEU A 36 -10.02 -14.15 -25.93
CA LEU A 36 -10.96 -15.28 -25.94
C LEU A 36 -11.65 -15.47 -24.57
N ILE A 37 -11.14 -14.80 -23.52
CA ILE A 37 -11.66 -14.89 -22.16
C ILE A 37 -12.58 -13.68 -21.89
N PRO A 38 -13.85 -13.90 -21.48
CA PRO A 38 -14.76 -12.82 -21.13
C PRO A 38 -14.17 -11.86 -20.12
N PHE A 39 -14.44 -10.58 -20.30
CA PHE A 39 -13.86 -9.50 -19.48
C PHE A 39 -14.21 -9.63 -17.99
N ASP A 40 -15.42 -10.09 -17.70
CA ASP A 40 -15.96 -10.34 -16.37
C ASP A 40 -15.37 -11.58 -15.67
N ASN A 41 -14.70 -12.47 -16.42
CA ASN A 41 -13.97 -13.60 -15.84
C ASN A 41 -12.57 -13.16 -15.36
N VAL A 42 -12.57 -12.24 -14.37
CA VAL A 42 -11.37 -11.60 -13.82
C VAL A 42 -10.34 -12.64 -13.39
N ARG A 43 -10.77 -13.70 -12.69
CA ARG A 43 -9.87 -14.73 -12.16
C ARG A 43 -9.08 -15.45 -13.25
N ALA A 44 -9.76 -15.94 -14.29
CA ALA A 44 -9.08 -16.62 -15.40
C ALA A 44 -8.13 -15.69 -16.16
N ARG A 45 -8.56 -14.43 -16.39
CA ARG A 45 -7.72 -13.40 -17.02
C ARG A 45 -6.47 -13.13 -16.21
N THR A 46 -6.59 -13.01 -14.89
CA THR A 46 -5.45 -12.78 -13.98
C THR A 46 -4.44 -13.92 -14.02
N ILE A 47 -4.90 -15.17 -13.92
CA ILE A 47 -4.02 -16.37 -13.98
C ILE A 47 -3.25 -16.40 -15.31
N ILE A 48 -3.95 -16.21 -16.44
CA ILE A 48 -3.32 -16.22 -17.78
C ILE A 48 -2.33 -15.06 -17.92
N SER A 49 -2.65 -13.88 -17.37
CA SER A 49 -1.78 -12.71 -17.42
C SER A 49 -0.50 -12.93 -16.61
N PHE A 50 -0.59 -13.55 -15.42
CA PHE A 50 0.60 -13.91 -14.65
C PHE A 50 1.47 -14.96 -15.33
N ALA A 51 0.87 -16.00 -15.94
CA ALA A 51 1.63 -17.00 -16.69
C ALA A 51 2.45 -16.37 -17.83
N LYS A 52 1.89 -15.35 -18.51
CA LYS A 52 2.63 -14.57 -19.53
C LYS A 52 3.72 -13.70 -18.91
N LEU A 53 3.38 -12.93 -17.87
CA LEU A 53 4.30 -12.00 -17.20
C LEU A 53 5.52 -12.70 -16.61
N PHE A 54 5.32 -13.84 -15.94
CA PHE A 54 6.42 -14.59 -15.31
C PHE A 54 7.37 -15.19 -16.34
N GLU A 55 6.84 -15.69 -17.47
CA GLU A 55 7.68 -16.16 -18.58
C GLU A 55 8.48 -15.01 -19.20
N GLU A 56 7.87 -13.84 -19.42
CA GLU A 56 8.59 -12.66 -19.91
C GLU A 56 9.70 -12.21 -18.96
N ARG A 57 9.43 -12.19 -17.64
CA ARG A 57 10.46 -11.92 -16.62
C ARG A 57 11.59 -12.94 -16.67
N ARG A 58 11.26 -14.24 -16.79
CA ARG A 58 12.26 -15.32 -16.90
C ARG A 58 13.15 -15.13 -18.12
N LEU A 59 12.57 -14.85 -19.29
CA LEU A 59 13.31 -14.61 -20.53
C LEU A 59 14.16 -13.34 -20.46
N SER A 60 13.63 -12.26 -19.85
CA SER A 60 14.35 -11.00 -19.65
C SER A 60 15.58 -11.19 -18.74
N ARG A 61 15.43 -11.91 -17.62
CA ARG A 61 16.54 -12.22 -16.70
C ARG A 61 17.61 -13.07 -17.36
N ALA A 62 17.21 -14.08 -18.14
CA ALA A 62 18.14 -14.89 -18.91
C ALA A 62 18.95 -14.05 -19.91
N ARG A 63 18.30 -13.11 -20.63
CA ARG A 63 18.98 -12.17 -21.53
C ARG A 63 19.97 -11.25 -20.79
N LYS A 64 19.68 -10.90 -19.54
CA LYS A 64 20.54 -10.08 -18.68
C LYS A 64 21.61 -10.87 -17.92
N GLY A 65 21.72 -12.18 -18.13
CA GLY A 65 22.66 -13.05 -17.40
C GLY A 65 22.37 -13.14 -15.89
N MET A 66 21.15 -12.81 -15.47
CA MET A 66 20.72 -12.87 -14.06
C MET A 66 20.28 -14.29 -13.70
N PRO A 67 20.41 -14.69 -12.41
CA PRO A 67 19.89 -15.98 -11.95
C PRO A 67 18.37 -16.07 -12.18
N PRO A 68 17.83 -17.28 -12.46
CA PRO A 68 16.41 -17.47 -12.68
C PRO A 68 15.59 -16.96 -11.48
N ALA A 69 14.45 -16.31 -11.75
CA ALA A 69 13.54 -15.93 -10.68
C ALA A 69 12.96 -17.19 -10.01
N PRO A 70 12.69 -17.15 -8.69
CA PRO A 70 11.97 -18.23 -8.03
C PRO A 70 10.63 -18.50 -8.74
N PRO A 71 10.22 -19.78 -8.89
CA PRO A 71 8.92 -20.10 -9.46
C PRO A 71 7.80 -19.52 -8.58
N LYS A 72 6.89 -18.76 -9.18
CA LYS A 72 5.69 -18.21 -8.53
C LYS A 72 4.47 -19.01 -8.97
N ASP A 73 3.57 -19.31 -8.03
CA ASP A 73 2.31 -20.02 -8.32
C ASP A 73 1.31 -19.07 -9.00
N ILE A 74 1.08 -19.26 -10.30
CA ILE A 74 0.14 -18.44 -11.10
C ILE A 74 -1.33 -18.58 -10.65
N PHE A 75 -1.66 -19.60 -9.85
CA PHE A 75 -3.00 -19.82 -9.32
C PHE A 75 -3.22 -19.17 -7.96
N LYS A 76 -2.18 -18.63 -7.34
CA LYS A 76 -2.38 -17.69 -6.24
C LYS A 76 -2.60 -16.32 -6.85
N ILE A 77 -3.72 -15.66 -6.51
CA ILE A 77 -3.72 -14.20 -6.59
C ILE A 77 -2.56 -13.81 -5.67
N PRO A 78 -1.52 -13.13 -6.19
CA PRO A 78 -0.51 -12.61 -5.30
C PRO A 78 -1.26 -11.71 -4.32
N ASP A 79 -1.01 -11.94 -3.04
CA ASP A 79 -1.54 -11.03 -2.04
C ASP A 79 -1.09 -9.60 -2.39
N ASP A 80 -1.84 -8.58 -1.98
CA ASP A 80 -1.46 -7.21 -2.27
C ASP A 80 -0.08 -6.88 -1.69
N ALA A 81 0.55 -5.83 -2.21
CA ALA A 81 1.94 -5.49 -1.88
C ALA A 81 2.16 -5.37 -0.37
N VAL A 82 1.21 -4.79 0.36
CA VAL A 82 1.25 -4.70 1.83
C VAL A 82 1.33 -6.07 2.51
N VAL A 83 0.54 -7.04 2.06
CA VAL A 83 0.52 -8.39 2.63
C VAL A 83 1.85 -9.10 2.36
N GLN A 84 2.40 -8.95 1.15
CA GLN A 84 3.71 -9.49 0.83
C GLN A 84 4.79 -8.89 1.73
N VAL A 85 4.82 -7.56 1.88
CA VAL A 85 5.81 -6.87 2.72
C VAL A 85 5.72 -7.34 4.18
N VAL A 86 4.52 -7.39 4.75
CA VAL A 86 4.32 -7.78 6.15
C VAL A 86 4.72 -9.24 6.39
N GLU A 87 4.27 -10.16 5.53
CA GLU A 87 4.55 -11.59 5.69
C GLU A 87 6.02 -11.94 5.40
N GLU A 88 6.64 -11.33 4.38
CA GLU A 88 8.05 -11.60 4.02
C GLU A 88 9.03 -11.08 5.08
N ASN A 89 8.70 -9.96 5.74
CA ASN A 89 9.51 -9.42 6.84
C ASN A 89 9.13 -10.01 8.21
N GLY A 90 8.03 -10.76 8.30
CA GLY A 90 7.57 -11.37 9.54
C GLY A 90 7.22 -10.33 10.62
N PHE A 91 6.60 -9.21 10.23
CA PHE A 91 6.17 -8.20 11.18
C PHE A 91 4.96 -8.70 11.98
N ASP A 92 5.05 -8.58 13.32
CA ASP A 92 3.93 -8.83 14.22
C ASP A 92 3.09 -7.57 14.44
N ASP A 93 3.73 -6.40 14.43
CA ASP A 93 3.10 -5.08 14.44
C ASP A 93 3.61 -4.28 13.24
N PHE A 94 2.70 -3.69 12.46
CA PHE A 94 3.06 -2.79 11.35
C PHE A 94 2.06 -1.64 11.16
N GLY A 95 2.53 -0.52 10.61
CA GLY A 95 1.72 0.66 10.39
C GLY A 95 2.51 1.95 10.59
N PHE A 96 1.84 2.96 11.14
CA PHE A 96 2.42 4.28 11.39
C PHE A 96 2.00 4.80 12.77
N ILE A 97 2.85 5.63 13.37
CA ILE A 97 2.46 6.44 14.52
C ILE A 97 1.70 7.67 14.01
N THR A 98 0.51 7.92 14.55
CA THR A 98 -0.32 9.08 14.22
C THR A 98 -0.27 10.12 15.32
N PHE A 99 0.13 11.34 15.00
CA PHE A 99 0.16 12.49 15.91
C PHE A 99 -1.11 13.32 15.78
N ARG A 100 -1.81 13.50 16.90
CA ARG A 100 -2.87 14.50 17.01
C ARG A 100 -2.25 15.86 17.28
N THR A 101 -2.57 16.86 16.46
CA THR A 101 -2.15 18.26 16.67
C THR A 101 -3.34 19.22 16.80
N ASP A 102 -4.57 18.75 16.58
CA ASP A 102 -5.78 19.50 16.86
C ASP A 102 -6.44 19.06 18.18
N TYR A 103 -6.32 19.90 19.21
CA TYR A 103 -6.95 19.73 20.52
C TYR A 103 -8.08 20.75 20.74
N SER A 104 -8.59 21.38 19.68
CA SER A 104 -9.63 22.39 19.81
C SER A 104 -11.02 21.81 20.14
N ASP A 105 -11.27 20.55 19.79
CA ASP A 105 -12.56 19.87 19.99
C ASP A 105 -12.36 18.34 20.13
N ASP A 106 -12.54 17.83 21.35
CA ASP A 106 -12.41 16.40 21.65
C ASP A 106 -13.54 15.56 21.05
N GLU A 107 -14.77 16.07 20.97
CA GLU A 107 -15.87 15.33 20.37
C GLU A 107 -15.66 15.16 18.86
N ARG A 108 -15.08 16.18 18.22
CA ARG A 108 -14.67 16.11 16.81
C ARG A 108 -13.53 15.12 16.62
N TRP A 109 -12.55 15.10 17.53
CA TRP A 109 -11.46 14.12 17.51
C TRP A 109 -11.98 12.68 17.64
N ASP A 110 -12.81 12.40 18.63
CA ASP A 110 -13.34 11.04 18.85
C ASP A 110 -14.08 10.48 17.63
N LYS A 111 -14.82 11.36 16.92
CA LYS A 111 -15.49 10.99 15.66
C LYS A 111 -14.49 10.73 14.54
N TRP A 112 -13.45 11.55 14.44
CA TRP A 112 -12.39 11.37 13.47
C TRP A 112 -11.64 10.07 13.70
N ASP A 113 -11.25 9.78 14.95
CA ASP A 113 -10.48 8.60 15.33
C ASP A 113 -11.23 7.30 15.03
N ALA A 114 -12.51 7.24 15.40
CA ALA A 114 -13.37 6.10 15.10
C ALA A 114 -13.58 5.87 13.59
N GLU A 115 -13.75 6.94 12.80
CA GLU A 115 -13.90 6.83 11.35
C GLU A 115 -12.56 6.49 10.66
N TYR A 116 -11.45 7.01 11.17
CA TYR A 116 -10.11 6.70 10.70
C TYR A 116 -9.82 5.20 10.86
N ASP A 117 -9.99 4.64 12.06
CA ASP A 117 -9.83 3.19 12.28
C ASP A 117 -10.73 2.36 11.37
N ARG A 118 -12.01 2.73 11.27
CA ARG A 118 -12.97 2.02 10.41
C ARG A 118 -12.51 2.00 8.95
N ARG A 119 -11.91 3.09 8.45
CA ARG A 119 -11.40 3.18 7.08
C ARG A 119 -10.12 2.38 6.88
N ILE A 120 -9.21 2.40 7.85
CA ILE A 120 -8.00 1.57 7.82
C ILE A 120 -8.38 0.09 7.78
N ASP A 121 -9.25 -0.37 8.68
CA ASP A 121 -9.74 -1.75 8.71
C ASP A 121 -10.37 -2.15 7.36
N LEU A 122 -11.27 -1.31 6.85
CA LEU A 122 -11.93 -1.56 5.58
C LEU A 122 -10.96 -1.57 4.39
N SER A 123 -9.89 -0.77 4.43
CA SER A 123 -8.85 -0.76 3.39
C SER A 123 -8.10 -2.10 3.36
N ILE A 124 -7.77 -2.67 4.53
CA ILE A 124 -7.11 -3.96 4.66
C ILE A 124 -8.06 -5.10 4.26
N GLU A 125 -9.31 -5.07 4.71
CA GLU A 125 -10.32 -6.07 4.33
C GLU A 125 -10.52 -6.17 2.82
N ARG A 126 -10.39 -5.05 2.11
CA ARG A 126 -10.50 -4.98 0.64
C ARG A 126 -9.25 -5.50 -0.06
N SER A 127 -8.10 -5.53 0.61
CA SER A 127 -6.85 -6.01 0.03
C SER A 127 -6.88 -7.52 -0.19
N ALA A 128 -6.34 -7.96 -1.33
CA ALA A 128 -6.15 -9.38 -1.60
C ALA A 128 -5.20 -9.98 -0.56
N GLY A 129 -5.71 -10.88 0.28
CA GLY A 129 -4.94 -11.50 1.37
C GLY A 129 -4.90 -10.70 2.67
N GLY A 130 -5.62 -9.57 2.78
CA GLY A 130 -5.58 -8.67 3.93
C GLY A 130 -5.91 -9.32 5.28
N GLN A 131 -6.76 -10.36 5.31
CA GLN A 131 -7.02 -11.14 6.54
C GLN A 131 -5.75 -11.80 7.14
N LYS A 132 -4.65 -11.94 6.40
CA LYS A 132 -3.41 -12.47 6.98
C LYS A 132 -2.70 -11.46 7.89
N ILE A 133 -3.02 -10.18 7.74
CA ILE A 133 -2.30 -9.07 8.37
C ILE A 133 -3.22 -8.17 9.18
N MET A 134 -4.52 -8.43 9.18
CA MET A 134 -5.51 -7.56 9.83
C MET A 134 -5.29 -7.44 11.33
N ASP A 135 -4.88 -8.52 11.99
CA ASP A 135 -4.54 -8.55 13.42
C ASP A 135 -3.15 -8.01 13.74
N LYS A 136 -2.34 -7.73 12.72
CA LYS A 136 -0.97 -7.19 12.82
C LYS A 136 -0.91 -5.69 12.58
N CYS A 137 -1.98 -5.09 12.04
CA CYS A 137 -2.01 -3.67 11.78
C CYS A 137 -2.12 -2.92 13.11
N PHE A 138 -1.14 -2.06 13.38
CA PHE A 138 -1.04 -1.29 14.61
C PHE A 138 -0.74 0.17 14.28
N MET A 139 -1.70 1.03 14.59
CA MET A 139 -1.67 2.47 14.30
C MET A 139 -1.75 3.26 15.62
N PRO A 140 -0.67 3.30 16.43
CA PRO A 140 -0.71 3.99 17.72
C PRO A 140 -0.94 5.49 17.55
N ARG A 141 -1.73 6.07 18.46
CA ARG A 141 -1.95 7.51 18.56
C ARG A 141 -0.99 8.10 19.57
N PHE A 142 -0.25 9.11 19.15
CA PHE A 142 0.50 9.96 20.06
C PHE A 142 -0.35 11.17 20.41
N GLU A 143 -0.84 11.19 21.65
CA GLU A 143 -1.70 12.25 22.18
C GLU A 143 -0.98 12.98 23.33
N ASP A 144 -0.62 14.23 23.06
CA ASP A 144 -0.09 15.18 24.02
C ASP A 144 -0.65 16.56 23.68
N SER A 145 -1.40 17.16 24.60
CA SER A 145 -2.00 18.48 24.41
C SER A 145 -0.98 19.59 24.13
N GLU A 146 0.30 19.40 24.49
CA GLU A 146 1.38 20.34 24.16
C GLU A 146 1.69 20.36 22.65
N LEU A 147 1.21 19.36 21.88
CA LEU A 147 1.32 19.31 20.42
C LEU A 147 0.27 20.17 19.70
N HIS A 148 -0.58 20.89 20.43
CA HIS A 148 -1.57 21.74 19.78
C HIS A 148 -0.91 22.87 18.98
N GLY A 149 -1.09 22.85 17.65
CA GLY A 149 -0.54 23.86 16.74
C GLY A 149 0.99 23.87 16.64
N THR A 150 1.66 22.77 17.00
CA THR A 150 3.12 22.65 16.89
C THR A 150 3.61 22.57 15.45
N THR A 151 4.87 22.92 15.23
CA THR A 151 5.54 22.79 13.94
C THR A 151 5.94 21.35 13.64
N HIS A 152 6.21 21.05 12.37
CA HIS A 152 6.75 19.75 11.95
C HIS A 152 8.07 19.37 12.65
N GLN A 153 8.94 20.36 12.90
CA GLN A 153 10.18 20.15 13.65
C GLN A 153 9.90 19.68 15.09
N GLN A 154 8.89 20.24 15.76
CA GLN A 154 8.52 19.84 17.11
C GLN A 154 7.90 18.44 17.13
N ILE A 155 7.08 18.09 16.14
CA ILE A 155 6.54 16.73 15.99
C ILE A 155 7.68 15.72 15.79
N GLN A 156 8.65 16.04 14.93
CA GLN A 156 9.83 15.20 14.68
C GLN A 156 10.66 15.00 15.97
N GLN A 157 10.83 16.04 16.79
CA GLN A 157 11.49 15.93 18.09
C GLN A 157 10.73 15.00 19.06
N SER A 158 9.40 15.13 19.14
CA SER A 158 8.56 14.25 19.96
C SER A 158 8.58 12.81 19.47
N TYR A 159 8.61 12.58 18.16
CA TYR A 159 8.74 11.25 17.56
C TYR A 159 10.05 10.57 17.98
N TYR A 160 11.19 11.25 17.84
CA TYR A 160 12.47 10.69 18.28
C TYR A 160 12.53 10.49 19.79
N GLY A 161 11.96 11.41 20.58
CA GLY A 161 11.82 11.23 22.02
C GLY A 161 11.04 9.97 22.38
N TYR A 162 9.92 9.70 21.69
CA TYR A 162 9.11 8.49 21.87
C TYR A 162 9.89 7.22 21.52
N ILE A 163 10.61 7.21 20.39
CA ILE A 163 11.43 6.06 19.99
C ILE A 163 12.52 5.76 21.02
N GLU A 164 13.17 6.79 21.57
CA GLU A 164 14.22 6.63 22.58
C GLU A 164 13.68 6.02 23.88
N THR A 165 12.43 6.32 24.26
CA THR A 165 11.83 5.86 25.52
C THR A 165 11.12 4.51 25.40
N GLU A 166 10.29 4.33 24.38
CA GLU A 166 9.41 3.17 24.24
C GLU A 166 9.99 2.11 23.28
N GLY A 167 10.94 2.51 22.43
CA GLY A 167 11.36 1.72 21.28
C GLY A 167 10.31 1.73 20.16
N LEU A 168 10.71 1.23 19.00
CA LEU A 168 9.84 1.14 17.83
C LEU A 168 9.86 -0.28 17.27
N ALA A 169 8.69 -0.86 17.04
CA ALA A 169 8.60 -2.15 16.36
C ALA A 169 9.13 -2.01 14.91
N PRO A 170 9.80 -3.03 14.35
CA PRO A 170 10.38 -2.92 13.01
C PRO A 170 9.37 -2.57 11.90
N GLY A 171 8.12 -3.00 12.02
CA GLY A 171 7.05 -2.66 11.06
C GLY A 171 6.45 -1.26 11.25
N LEU A 172 6.93 -0.48 12.22
CA LEU A 172 6.58 0.93 12.40
C LEU A 172 7.74 1.87 12.02
N ASP A 173 8.95 1.33 11.86
CA ASP A 173 10.16 2.07 11.51
C ASP A 173 10.26 2.29 9.99
N VAL A 174 9.31 3.07 9.46
CA VAL A 174 9.17 3.34 8.03
C VAL A 174 9.66 4.73 7.61
N GLY A 175 10.28 5.48 8.53
CA GLY A 175 10.80 6.83 8.27
C GLY A 175 9.73 7.90 8.07
N LEU A 176 8.47 7.60 8.37
CA LEU A 176 7.33 8.51 8.30
C LEU A 176 6.48 8.40 9.58
N CYS A 177 5.88 9.52 9.98
CA CYS A 177 4.73 9.52 10.87
C CYS A 177 3.54 10.16 10.19
N LEU A 178 2.33 9.93 10.72
CA LEU A 178 1.11 10.57 10.25
C LEU A 178 0.76 11.73 11.17
N VAL A 179 0.22 12.81 10.60
CA VAL A 179 -0.23 13.97 11.37
C VAL A 179 -1.68 14.29 11.04
N ALA A 180 -2.49 14.41 12.08
CA ALA A 180 -3.88 14.80 12.04
C ALA A 180 -4.04 16.19 12.68
N ASP A 181 -3.91 17.22 11.84
CA ASP A 181 -4.20 18.61 12.18
C ASP A 181 -5.67 18.94 11.94
N THR A 182 -6.07 20.20 12.19
CA THR A 182 -7.46 20.64 11.99
C THR A 182 -7.96 20.37 10.57
N ALA A 183 -7.13 20.57 9.55
CA ALA A 183 -7.53 20.37 8.16
C ALA A 183 -7.71 18.88 7.83
N ALA A 184 -6.80 18.02 8.29
CA ALA A 184 -6.93 16.57 8.16
C ALA A 184 -8.16 16.03 8.91
N VAL A 185 -8.42 16.56 10.12
CA VAL A 185 -9.60 16.22 10.92
C VAL A 185 -10.89 16.61 10.19
N GLU A 186 -10.95 17.81 9.64
CA GLU A 186 -12.11 18.29 8.86
C GLU A 186 -12.29 17.51 7.55
N SER A 187 -11.20 17.07 6.92
CA SER A 187 -11.22 16.31 5.67
C SER A 187 -12.00 15.01 5.74
N MET A 188 -12.18 14.46 6.96
CA MET A 188 -12.90 13.19 7.17
C MET A 188 -14.36 13.24 6.72
N ASN A 189 -14.94 14.44 6.63
CA ASN A 189 -16.30 14.67 6.13
C ASN A 189 -16.39 14.82 4.60
N SER A 190 -15.27 14.67 3.88
CA SER A 190 -15.22 14.79 2.42
C SER A 190 -15.26 13.42 1.74
N ASP A 191 -15.44 13.42 0.41
CA ASP A 191 -15.38 12.20 -0.41
C ASP A 191 -13.99 11.57 -0.45
N LEU A 192 -12.94 12.36 -0.16
CA LEU A 192 -11.55 11.92 -0.19
C LEU A 192 -10.81 12.42 1.07
N PRO A 193 -11.01 11.76 2.22
CA PRO A 193 -10.35 12.15 3.45
C PRO A 193 -8.87 11.80 3.40
N TRP A 194 -8.07 12.59 4.11
CA TRP A 194 -6.62 12.51 4.05
C TRP A 194 -5.97 12.84 5.39
N VAL A 195 -4.72 12.43 5.53
CA VAL A 195 -3.81 12.80 6.63
C VAL A 195 -2.48 13.28 6.05
N TYR A 196 -1.68 13.99 6.83
CA TYR A 196 -0.32 14.29 6.41
C TYR A 196 0.58 13.09 6.68
N ALA A 197 1.41 12.73 5.70
CA ALA A 197 2.58 11.88 5.90
C ALA A 197 3.81 12.78 6.04
N LEU A 198 4.44 12.77 7.22
CA LEU A 198 5.55 13.64 7.59
C LEU A 198 6.87 12.86 7.61
N ASP A 199 7.82 13.25 6.75
CA ASP A 199 9.13 12.59 6.59
C ASP A 199 10.04 12.88 7.76
N MET A 200 10.38 11.84 8.52
CA MET A 200 11.21 11.95 9.71
C MET A 200 12.69 12.07 9.39
N ASN A 201 13.11 11.81 8.16
CA ASN A 201 14.49 12.00 7.69
C ASN A 201 14.72 13.37 7.06
N PHE A 202 13.66 14.17 6.87
CA PHE A 202 13.75 15.50 6.32
C PHE A 202 14.19 16.54 7.38
N ASP A 203 14.95 17.56 6.97
CA ASP A 203 15.34 18.67 7.83
C ASP A 203 14.21 19.71 7.91
N HIS A 204 13.34 19.57 8.91
CA HIS A 204 12.24 20.51 9.16
C HIS A 204 12.67 21.82 9.85
N SER A 205 13.97 22.03 10.08
CA SER A 205 14.49 23.27 10.68
C SER A 205 14.84 24.35 9.66
N SER A 206 14.93 23.99 8.38
CA SER A 206 15.34 24.86 7.29
C SER A 206 14.14 25.31 6.44
N GLU A 207 14.20 26.52 5.90
CA GLU A 207 13.24 26.97 4.89
C GLU A 207 13.44 26.18 3.59
N VAL A 208 12.33 25.75 2.97
CA VAL A 208 12.33 24.99 1.72
C VAL A 208 11.97 25.93 0.57
N GLU A 209 12.70 25.87 -0.54
CA GLU A 209 12.41 26.69 -1.71
C GLU A 209 11.07 26.29 -2.35
N GLU A 210 10.37 27.27 -2.94
CA GLU A 210 9.09 27.01 -3.60
C GLU A 210 9.25 26.00 -4.75
N GLY A 211 8.49 24.91 -4.70
CA GLY A 211 8.55 23.84 -5.68
C GLY A 211 9.51 22.70 -5.34
N GLU A 212 10.21 22.77 -4.20
CA GLU A 212 10.96 21.65 -3.63
C GLU A 212 10.11 20.84 -2.63
N TYR A 213 10.52 19.59 -2.38
CA TYR A 213 9.80 18.69 -1.48
C TYR A 213 9.81 19.26 -0.05
N PRO A 214 8.63 19.54 0.55
CA PRO A 214 8.57 20.23 1.84
C PRO A 214 8.74 19.29 3.04
N GLY A 215 9.13 18.03 2.83
CA GLY A 215 9.24 17.02 3.89
C GLY A 215 7.91 16.42 4.34
N TYR A 216 6.81 16.71 3.65
CA TYR A 216 5.50 16.12 3.93
C TYR A 216 4.60 16.16 2.70
N PHE A 217 3.52 15.37 2.72
CA PHE A 217 2.47 15.41 1.70
C PHE A 217 1.16 14.87 2.26
N ARG A 218 0.04 15.13 1.57
CA ARG A 218 -1.27 14.59 1.94
C ARG A 218 -1.43 13.19 1.34
N VAL A 219 -1.86 12.23 2.15
CA VAL A 219 -2.17 10.86 1.73
C VAL A 219 -3.64 10.56 2.01
N ALA A 220 -4.35 9.99 1.05
CA ALA A 220 -5.70 9.50 1.25
C ALA A 220 -5.71 8.44 2.35
N VAL A 221 -6.66 8.52 3.30
CA VAL A 221 -6.76 7.58 4.43
C VAL A 221 -6.85 6.14 3.93
N ASP A 222 -7.69 5.92 2.92
CA ASP A 222 -7.92 4.59 2.32
C ASP A 222 -6.67 4.01 1.63
N SER A 223 -5.62 4.82 1.40
CA SER A 223 -4.36 4.44 0.75
C SER A 223 -3.20 4.24 1.73
N VAL A 224 -3.33 4.64 3.00
CA VAL A 224 -2.24 4.63 4.00
C VAL A 224 -1.62 3.24 4.14
N ILE A 225 -2.45 2.22 4.34
CA ILE A 225 -1.97 0.84 4.52
C ILE A 225 -1.78 0.09 3.19
N PRO A 226 -2.76 0.03 2.28
CA PRO A 226 -2.63 -0.83 1.11
C PRO A 226 -1.60 -0.33 0.09
N GLU A 227 -1.37 0.98 0.01
CA GLU A 227 -0.53 1.59 -1.03
C GLU A 227 0.71 2.27 -0.44
N LEU A 228 0.55 3.19 0.52
CA LEU A 228 1.67 3.98 1.06
C LEU A 228 2.65 3.10 1.84
N TYR A 229 2.17 2.27 2.77
CA TYR A 229 3.04 1.41 3.58
C TYR A 229 4.01 0.55 2.73
N PRO A 230 3.55 -0.26 1.75
CA PRO A 230 4.46 -1.09 0.97
C PRO A 230 5.35 -0.29 0.02
N ILE A 231 4.90 0.84 -0.53
CA ILE A 231 5.70 1.59 -1.52
C ILE A 231 6.95 2.22 -0.92
N LEU A 232 6.93 2.52 0.38
CA LEU A 232 8.08 3.07 1.12
C LEU A 232 9.26 2.10 1.20
N THR A 233 9.03 0.81 0.99
CA THR A 233 10.12 -0.18 0.87
C THR A 233 10.92 -0.05 -0.43
N ALA A 234 10.35 0.64 -1.42
CA ALA A 234 10.90 0.74 -2.78
C ALA A 234 11.26 2.19 -3.17
N MET A 235 10.57 3.19 -2.64
CA MET A 235 10.76 4.60 -2.99
C MET A 235 10.74 5.50 -1.75
N PRO A 236 11.63 6.51 -1.69
CA PRO A 236 11.63 7.48 -0.61
C PRO A 236 10.40 8.41 -0.68
N PRO A 237 9.96 9.00 0.45
CA PRO A 237 8.80 9.91 0.51
C PRO A 237 8.84 11.05 -0.51
N ALA A 238 10.02 11.62 -0.76
CA ALA A 238 10.22 12.70 -1.73
C ALA A 238 9.84 12.32 -3.17
N GLU A 239 9.93 11.04 -3.55
CA GLU A 239 9.54 10.57 -4.89
C GLU A 239 8.02 10.32 -5.01
N LEU A 240 7.30 10.24 -3.89
CA LEU A 240 5.85 10.09 -3.85
C LEU A 240 5.12 11.43 -3.94
N TRP A 241 5.80 12.52 -3.58
CA TRP A 241 5.23 13.85 -3.59
C TRP A 241 5.02 14.38 -5.01
N SER A 242 3.80 14.82 -5.30
CA SER A 242 3.50 15.67 -6.46
C SER A 242 3.43 17.13 -6.03
N GLN A 243 3.92 18.04 -6.88
CA GLN A 243 3.90 19.48 -6.59
C GLN A 243 2.45 19.97 -6.39
N GLY A 244 2.20 20.65 -5.26
CA GLY A 244 0.93 21.33 -4.97
C GLY A 244 0.12 20.68 -3.84
N ASP A 245 -1.20 20.86 -3.89
CA ASP A 245 -2.17 20.46 -2.86
C ASP A 245 -2.80 19.06 -3.11
N GLU A 246 -2.22 18.27 -4.01
CA GLU A 246 -2.75 16.97 -4.40
C GLU A 246 -2.74 15.97 -3.23
N ILE A 247 -3.78 15.15 -3.16
CA ILE A 247 -3.90 14.06 -2.20
C ILE A 247 -3.37 12.80 -2.88
N TRP A 248 -2.27 12.26 -2.37
CA TRP A 248 -1.66 11.05 -2.87
C TRP A 248 -2.56 9.84 -2.60
N GLN A 249 -2.77 9.00 -3.61
CA GLN A 249 -3.61 7.80 -3.52
C GLN A 249 -2.85 6.53 -3.91
N SER A 250 -2.08 6.58 -5.01
CA SER A 250 -1.24 5.47 -5.47
C SER A 250 -0.24 5.99 -6.51
N VAL A 251 0.69 5.13 -6.93
CA VAL A 251 1.68 5.41 -8.00
C VAL A 251 1.10 5.13 -9.41
N VAL A 252 -0.15 4.65 -9.51
CA VAL A 252 -0.78 4.15 -10.75
C VAL A 252 -1.94 5.03 -11.20
#